data_AF-A0A3B0PK92-F1
#
_entry.id   AF-A0A3B0PK92-F1
#
_cell.length_a   1.000
_cell.length_b   1.000
_cell.length_c   1.000
_cell.angle_alpha   90.00
_cell.angle_beta   90.00
_cell.angle_gamma   90.00
#
_symmetry.space_group_name_H-M   'P 1'
#
loop_
_entity.id
_entity.type
_entity.pdbx_description
1 polymer ?
#
loop_
_entity_poly.entity_id
_entity_poly.type
_entity_poly.pdbx_seq_one_letter_code
_entity_poly.pdbx_strand_id
1 'polypeptide(L)' 'MQYKLNGGEQQPITFAADNQQNVEATANKTPTVSDINVAKVSLSGLKFGSNTIELSVPTENPAKVALMIGNIYIYYFKW' A
#
# COMPACT_ATOMS: atom_id res chain seq x y z
N MET A 1 5.80 0.25 -1.73
CA MET A 1 4.85 -0.88 -1.72
C MET A 1 4.43 -1.13 -3.16
N GLN A 2 3.95 -2.31 -3.49
CA GLN A 2 3.46 -2.61 -4.83
C GLN A 2 2.21 -3.46 -4.78
N TYR A 3 1.47 -3.47 -5.88
CA TYR A 3 0.30 -4.32 -6.06
C TYR A 3 0.36 -5.11 -7.36
N LYS A 4 -0.44 -6.17 -7.43
CA LYS A 4 -0.70 -6.95 -8.64
C LYS A 4 -2.19 -7.20 -8.73
N LEU A 5 -2.77 -6.97 -9.90
CA LEU A 5 -4.19 -7.19 -10.18
C LEU A 5 -4.35 -8.43 -11.05
N ASN A 6 -5.20 -9.37 -10.62
CA ASN A 6 -5.64 -10.53 -11.41
C ASN A 6 -4.49 -11.36 -12.02
N GLY A 7 -3.39 -11.55 -11.28
CA GLY A 7 -2.27 -12.32 -11.80
C GLY A 7 -1.34 -11.54 -12.74
N GLY A 8 -1.58 -10.24 -12.97
CA GLY A 8 -0.81 -9.39 -13.88
C GLY A 8 0.56 -8.95 -13.36
N GLU A 9 1.07 -7.84 -13.91
CA GLU A 9 2.36 -7.27 -13.54
C GLU A 9 2.32 -6.55 -12.20
N GLN A 10 3.48 -6.46 -11.53
CA GLN A 10 3.65 -5.65 -10.33
C GLN A 10 3.65 -4.17 -10.69
N GLN A 11 2.90 -3.38 -9.93
CA GLN A 11 2.76 -1.94 -10.11
C GLN A 11 3.11 -1.21 -8.81
N PRO A 12 3.94 -0.15 -8.86
CA PRO A 12 4.32 0.58 -7.65
C PRO A 12 3.13 1.33 -7.07
N ILE A 13 3.00 1.30 -5.74
CA ILE A 13 2.09 2.18 -5.00
C ILE A 13 2.88 3.42 -4.59
N THR A 14 2.41 4.57 -5.07
CA THR A 14 2.92 5.88 -4.67
C THR A 14 2.08 6.39 -3.50
N PHE A 15 2.76 6.70 -2.40
CA PHE A 15 2.14 7.35 -1.24
C PHE A 15 2.10 8.85 -1.48
N ALA A 16 1.08 9.53 -0.95
CA ALA A 16 1.13 10.98 -0.87
C ALA A 16 2.35 11.38 -0.02
N ALA A 17 3.08 12.43 -0.43
CA ALA A 17 4.19 12.94 0.35
C ALA A 17 3.63 13.60 1.63
N ASP A 18 3.73 12.91 2.76
CA ASP A 18 3.61 13.57 4.06
C ASP A 18 4.97 14.16 4.44
N ASN A 19 4.98 15.46 4.77
CA ASN A 19 6.13 16.15 5.33
C ASN A 19 6.41 15.62 6.75
N GLN A 20 7.08 14.48 6.88
CA GLN A 20 7.42 13.91 8.19
C GLN A 20 8.85 13.38 8.13
N GLN A 21 9.81 14.27 8.45
CA GLN A 21 11.19 13.92 8.76
C GLN A 21 11.18 13.19 10.12
N ASN A 22 11.33 11.86 10.11
CA ASN A 22 11.39 11.07 11.34
C ASN A 22 12.86 10.78 11.68
N VAL A 23 13.36 11.48 12.71
CA VAL A 23 14.66 11.22 13.33
C VAL A 23 14.41 10.56 14.68
N GLU A 24 15.22 9.53 14.94
CA GLU A 24 15.51 8.84 16.21
C GLU A 24 14.83 7.50 16.50
N ALA A 25 15.71 6.50 16.52
CA ALA A 25 15.48 5.11 16.89
C ALA A 25 15.50 4.92 18.41
N THR A 26 14.47 4.29 18.98
CA THR A 26 14.59 3.22 19.99
C THR A 26 13.20 2.65 20.26
N ALA A 27 13.04 1.34 20.03
CA ALA A 27 11.78 0.59 19.94
C ALA A 27 10.87 0.99 18.76
N ASN A 28 10.29 0.02 18.05
CA ASN A 28 9.22 0.26 17.09
C ASN A 28 8.04 0.88 17.85
N LYS A 29 8.00 2.22 17.97
CA LYS A 29 6.85 2.92 18.56
C LYS A 29 5.60 2.41 17.87
N THR A 30 4.56 2.12 18.64
CA THR A 30 3.24 1.84 18.08
C THR A 30 2.90 3.01 17.15
N PRO A 31 2.69 2.77 15.84
CA PRO A 31 2.46 3.84 14.89
C PRO A 31 1.25 4.65 15.34
N THR A 32 1.42 5.96 15.41
CA THR A 32 0.33 6.90 15.62
C THR A 32 -0.46 7.04 14.33
N VAL A 33 -1.67 7.61 14.39
CA VAL A 33 -2.46 7.88 13.18
C VAL A 33 -1.70 8.79 12.21
N SER A 34 -0.86 9.70 12.70
CA SER A 34 0.04 10.54 11.91
C SER A 34 1.17 9.77 11.21
N ASP A 35 1.51 8.56 11.67
CA ASP A 35 2.50 7.70 11.01
C ASP A 35 1.88 6.83 9.89
N ILE A 36 0.55 6.90 9.69
CA ILE A 36 -0.16 6.12 8.67
C ILE A 36 -0.05 6.83 7.32
N ASN A 37 0.87 6.37 6.49
CA ASN A 37 0.93 6.78 5.09
C ASN A 37 -0.32 6.31 4.34
N VAL A 38 -1.07 7.25 3.75
CA VAL A 38 -2.23 6.94 2.91
C VAL A 38 -1.82 6.94 1.43
N ALA A 39 -2.18 5.88 0.71
CA ALA A 39 -2.05 5.82 -0.74
C ALA A 39 -3.43 5.69 -1.40
N LYS A 40 -3.56 6.27 -2.59
CA LYS A 40 -4.72 6.06 -3.48
C LYS A 40 -4.23 5.37 -4.74
N VAL A 41 -4.86 4.25 -5.09
CA VAL A 41 -4.54 3.46 -6.28
C VAL A 41 -5.78 3.38 -7.16
N SER A 42 -5.67 3.80 -8.42
CA SER A 42 -6.71 3.60 -9.41
C SER A 42 -6.50 2.26 -10.11
N LEU A 43 -7.45 1.35 -9.96
CA LEU A 43 -7.40 0.02 -10.59
C LEU A 43 -8.24 0.03 -11.86
N SER A 44 -7.62 -0.37 -12.98
CA SER A 44 -8.27 -0.52 -14.28
C SER A 44 -8.37 -1.98 -14.70
N GLY A 45 -9.28 -2.32 -15.61
CA GLY A 45 -9.40 -3.70 -16.13
C GLY A 45 -9.99 -4.69 -15.13
N LEU A 46 -10.82 -4.21 -14.19
CA LEU A 46 -11.53 -5.05 -13.23
C LEU A 46 -12.54 -5.93 -13.97
N LYS A 47 -12.60 -7.21 -13.58
CA LYS A 47 -13.61 -8.16 -14.07
C LYS A 47 -14.80 -8.14 -13.12
N PHE A 48 -16.02 -8.21 -13.65
CA PHE A 48 -17.21 -8.29 -12.80
C PHE A 48 -17.21 -9.61 -12.01
N GLY A 49 -17.56 -9.54 -10.73
CA GLY A 49 -17.72 -10.70 -9.86
C GLY A 49 -16.42 -11.35 -9.33
N SER A 50 -15.26 -11.14 -9.96
CA SER A 50 -14.02 -11.77 -9.49
C SER A 50 -12.78 -10.93 -9.82
N ASN A 51 -12.11 -10.41 -8.78
CA ASN A 51 -10.77 -9.84 -8.89
C ASN A 51 -9.91 -10.28 -7.71
N THR A 52 -8.61 -10.45 -7.96
CA THR A 52 -7.59 -10.64 -6.92
C THR A 52 -6.69 -9.42 -6.90
N ILE A 53 -6.58 -8.79 -5.74
CA ILE A 53 -5.62 -7.72 -5.47
C ILE A 53 -4.57 -8.29 -4.53
N GLU A 54 -3.33 -8.36 -4.99
CA GLU A 54 -2.20 -8.80 -4.18
C GLU A 54 -1.36 -7.57 -3.81
N LEU A 55 -1.01 -7.43 -2.52
CA LEU A 55 -0.19 -6.35 -2.00
C LEU A 55 1.11 -6.93 -1.44
N SER A 56 2.25 -6.35 -1.81
CA SER A 56 3.56 -6.85 -1.38
C SER A 56 4.59 -5.73 -1.18
N VAL A 57 5.63 -6.03 -0.40
CA VAL A 57 6.83 -5.19 -0.27
C VAL A 57 7.84 -5.54 -1.37
N PRO A 58 8.64 -4.58 -1.89
CA PRO A 58 9.70 -4.91 -2.84
C PRO A 58 10.71 -5.83 -2.17
N THR A 59 10.98 -6.98 -2.78
CA THR A 59 11.87 -8.03 -2.24
C THR A 59 13.35 -7.67 -2.37
N GLU A 60 13.66 -6.67 -3.20
CA GLU A 60 14.99 -6.15 -3.50
C GLU A 60 15.64 -5.34 -2.36
N ASN A 61 14.93 -5.09 -1.25
CA ASN A 61 15.52 -4.51 -0.05
C ASN A 61 15.17 -5.33 1.21
N PRO A 62 16.10 -6.17 1.72
CA PRO A 62 15.84 -7.12 2.81
C PRO A 62 15.63 -6.47 4.18
N ALA A 63 15.86 -5.16 4.32
CA ALA A 63 15.64 -4.42 5.56
C ALA A 63 14.17 -4.02 5.80
N LYS A 64 13.22 -4.42 4.94
CA LYS A 64 11.83 -4.00 5.06
C LYS A 64 11.03 -4.89 6.01
N VAL A 65 10.47 -4.22 7.02
CA VAL A 65 9.53 -4.74 8.00
C VAL A 65 8.33 -5.41 7.31
N ALA A 66 7.76 -6.43 7.95
CA ALA A 66 6.52 -7.06 7.52
C ALA A 66 5.40 -6.02 7.29
N LEU A 67 4.55 -6.30 6.30
CA LEU A 67 3.44 -5.43 5.92
C LEU A 67 2.42 -5.29 7.06
N MET A 68 2.15 -4.06 7.49
CA MET A 68 1.05 -3.73 8.39
C MET A 68 0.03 -2.90 7.62
N ILE A 69 -1.11 -3.48 7.29
CA ILE A 69 -2.23 -2.79 6.65
C ILE A 69 -3.32 -2.62 7.70
N GLY A 70 -3.66 -1.37 8.04
CA GLY A 70 -4.76 -1.07 8.94
C GLY A 70 -6.12 -1.27 8.26
N ASN A 71 -6.44 -0.41 7.29
CA ASN A 71 -7.72 -0.39 6.60
C ASN A 71 -7.55 -0.38 5.08
N ILE A 72 -8.46 -1.03 4.35
CA ILE A 72 -8.57 -0.99 2.88
C ILE A 72 -9.99 -0.57 2.53
N TYR A 73 -10.11 0.48 1.71
CA TYR A 73 -11.38 0.94 1.17
C TYR A 73 -11.38 0.76 -0.34
N ILE A 74 -12.38 0.04 -0.86
CA ILE A 74 -12.56 -0.19 -2.30
C ILE A 74 -13.84 0.52 -2.73
N TYR A 75 -13.70 1.45 -3.67
CA TYR A 75 -14.81 2.18 -4.26
C TYR A 75 -14.97 1.77 -5.72
N TYR A 76 -16.21 1.56 -6.15
CA TYR A 76 -16.55 1.39 -7.56
C TYR A 76 -17.19 2.69 -8.06
N PHE A 77 -16.55 3.32 -9.04
CA PHE A 77 -17.13 4.47 -9.72
C PHE A 77 -17.90 4.00 -10.94
N LYS A 78 -19.21 4.29 -10.97
CA LYS A 78 -20.05 4.15 -12.15
C LYS A 78 -20.19 5.53 -12.79
N TRP A 79 -19.76 5.67 -14.03
CA TRP A 79 -20.08 6.84 -14.86
C TRP A 79 -21.55 6.80 -15.26
#